data_AF-A0AAV5TKA2-F1
#
_entry.id   AF-A0AAV5TKA2-F1
#
_cell.length_a   1.000
_cell.length_b   1.000
_cell.length_c   1.000
_cell.angle_alpha   90.00
_cell.angle_beta   90.00
_cell.angle_gamma   90.00
#
_symmetry.space_group_name_H-M   'P 1'
#
loop_
_entity.id
_entity.type
_entity.pdbx_description
1 polymer ?
#
loop_
_entity_poly.entity_id
_entity_poly.type
_entity_poly.pdbx_seq_one_letter_code
_entity_poly.pdbx_strand_id
1 'polypeptide(L)'
;LLHSWTFACDAWKKSAVKSFLTRVPKGKLIILDLQADKRSLYKEFENFYGHYFVWCLLQNFGGNTQMRGNLGKLHQNYRSALASEDSLVGMGLTMEGINQNYVVYQYMIDLAWSEQELDPRPWISNYAAARYGSQSPLQTLAWNLLHSTFYTQVDFKNHLPFAYDDDESSEHDERREIFLYFRPKFSQRIRYWFPEPLIEKLGKSFSLLNRTLGANKLFRIDYADVMREVIQIQLSQRIQYAQNGYFLSDRRIMKKGCADMENLFMMLDQNEVHDLSEWILKAREAARPKSEADNFERQAKNQLTLWGPNGEI
;
A
#
# COMPACT_ATOMS: atom_id res chain seq x y z
N LEU A 1 7.13 -2.24 25.88
CA LEU A 1 6.36 -2.20 24.61
C LEU A 1 6.60 -3.51 23.90
N LEU A 2 5.56 -4.18 23.37
CA LEU A 2 5.65 -5.48 22.69
C LEU A 2 4.91 -5.42 21.36
N HIS A 3 5.51 -5.91 20.27
CA HIS A 3 4.83 -6.02 18.98
C HIS A 3 4.03 -7.33 18.93
N SER A 4 2.76 -7.27 18.53
CA SER A 4 1.89 -8.46 18.42
C SER A 4 2.15 -9.30 17.17
N TRP A 5 3.00 -8.85 16.25
CA TRP A 5 3.22 -9.47 14.93
C TRP A 5 3.57 -10.96 15.00
N THR A 6 4.46 -11.36 15.93
CA THR A 6 4.87 -12.76 16.07
C THR A 6 3.71 -13.68 16.46
N PHE A 7 2.72 -13.18 17.20
CA PHE A 7 1.54 -13.97 17.53
C PHE A 7 0.74 -14.36 16.29
N ALA A 8 0.72 -13.49 15.27
CA ALA A 8 0.07 -13.77 13.99
C ALA A 8 0.98 -14.52 13.02
N CYS A 9 2.18 -14.00 12.74
CA CYS A 9 3.08 -14.48 11.69
C CYS A 9 3.63 -15.88 11.99
N ASP A 10 4.00 -16.16 13.25
CA ASP A 10 4.46 -17.48 13.67
C ASP A 10 3.29 -18.39 14.11
N ALA A 11 2.04 -17.94 13.89
CA ALA A 11 0.80 -18.66 14.21
C ALA A 11 0.75 -19.23 15.65
N TRP A 12 1.06 -18.39 16.66
CA TRP A 12 1.08 -18.86 18.05
C TRP A 12 -0.30 -19.36 18.47
N LYS A 13 -0.32 -20.52 19.14
CA LYS A 13 -1.55 -21.05 19.74
C LYS A 13 -2.09 -20.05 20.78
N LYS A 14 -3.41 -19.86 20.83
CA LYS A 14 -4.06 -18.97 21.83
C LYS A 14 -3.63 -19.26 23.27
N SER A 15 -3.43 -20.54 23.62
CA SER A 15 -2.94 -20.94 24.95
C SER A 15 -1.51 -20.47 25.24
N ALA A 16 -0.63 -20.47 24.23
CA ALA A 16 0.74 -19.98 24.35
C ALA A 16 0.76 -18.46 24.53
N VAL A 17 -0.02 -17.72 23.73
CA VAL A 17 -0.17 -16.27 23.86
C VAL A 17 -0.73 -15.91 25.25
N LYS A 18 -1.77 -16.62 25.71
CA LYS A 18 -2.32 -16.44 27.07
C LYS A 18 -1.28 -16.70 28.16
N SER A 19 -0.53 -17.79 28.06
CA SER A 19 0.50 -18.14 29.06
C SER A 19 1.61 -17.10 29.12
N PHE A 20 2.05 -16.60 27.96
CA PHE A 20 3.07 -15.57 27.85
C PHE A 20 2.58 -14.24 28.43
N LEU A 21 1.43 -13.74 27.96
CA LEU A 21 0.92 -12.43 28.37
C LEU A 21 0.50 -12.39 29.85
N THR A 22 -0.11 -13.46 30.38
CA THR A 22 -0.55 -13.48 31.79
C THR A 22 0.61 -13.63 32.78
N ARG A 23 1.83 -13.93 32.31
CA ARG A 23 3.04 -13.96 33.15
C ARG A 23 3.58 -12.55 33.46
N VAL A 24 3.19 -11.55 32.66
CA VAL A 24 3.55 -10.15 32.90
C VAL A 24 2.43 -9.47 33.69
N PRO A 25 2.72 -8.74 34.78
CA PRO A 25 1.70 -7.99 35.51
C PRO A 25 1.00 -6.95 34.62
N LYS A 26 -0.32 -6.79 34.78
CA LYS A 26 -1.11 -5.76 34.09
C LYS A 26 -0.54 -4.37 34.35
N GLY A 27 -0.58 -3.50 33.34
CA GLY A 27 -0.01 -2.14 33.40
C GLY A 27 1.51 -2.07 33.29
N LYS A 28 2.22 -3.20 33.20
CA LYS A 28 3.67 -3.26 32.91
C LYS A 28 3.99 -3.56 31.45
N LEU A 29 2.97 -3.81 30.64
CA LEU A 29 3.08 -4.12 29.22
C LEU A 29 2.09 -3.25 28.43
N ILE A 30 2.59 -2.65 27.36
CA ILE A 30 1.78 -2.06 26.29
C ILE A 30 2.07 -2.88 25.04
N ILE A 31 1.02 -3.33 24.37
CA ILE A 31 1.09 -4.17 23.17
C ILE A 31 0.75 -3.31 21.96
N LEU A 32 1.60 -3.30 20.95
CA LEU A 32 1.25 -2.76 19.64
C LEU A 32 0.50 -3.84 18.88
N ASP A 33 -0.80 -3.66 18.66
CA ASP A 33 -1.58 -4.51 17.76
C ASP A 33 -1.20 -4.15 16.31
N LEU A 34 -0.09 -4.73 15.83
CA LEU A 34 0.77 -4.12 14.81
C LEU A 34 0.07 -3.94 13.45
N GLN A 35 -0.83 -4.83 13.08
CA GLN A 35 -1.58 -4.82 11.80
C GLN A 35 -3.09 -4.83 12.07
N ALA A 36 -3.53 -4.02 13.03
CA ALA A 36 -4.92 -4.03 13.46
C ALA A 36 -5.90 -3.56 12.38
N ASP A 37 -5.41 -2.82 11.37
CA ASP A 37 -6.16 -2.42 10.17
C ASP A 37 -6.63 -3.61 9.32
N LYS A 38 -5.82 -4.68 9.26
CA LYS A 38 -6.15 -5.91 8.51
C LYS A 38 -6.70 -7.00 9.41
N ARG A 39 -6.01 -7.29 10.53
CA ARG A 39 -6.31 -8.37 11.48
C ARG A 39 -6.10 -7.86 12.90
N SER A 40 -7.18 -7.45 13.55
CA SER A 40 -7.13 -6.91 14.92
C SER A 40 -7.02 -8.04 15.95
N LEU A 41 -5.80 -8.31 16.42
CA LEU A 41 -5.53 -9.43 17.35
C LEU A 41 -6.13 -9.21 18.74
N TYR A 42 -6.42 -7.96 19.12
CA TYR A 42 -7.13 -7.68 20.38
C TYR A 42 -8.47 -8.44 20.48
N LYS A 43 -9.17 -8.63 19.35
CA LYS A 43 -10.43 -9.40 19.27
C LYS A 43 -10.19 -10.90 19.47
N GLU A 44 -9.05 -11.41 19.04
CA GLU A 44 -8.71 -12.83 19.11
C GLU A 44 -8.20 -13.26 20.49
N PHE A 45 -7.63 -12.32 21.24
CA PHE A 45 -6.98 -12.53 22.54
C PHE A 45 -7.67 -11.81 23.71
N GLU A 46 -8.99 -11.61 23.63
CA GLU A 46 -9.81 -11.07 24.73
C GLU A 46 -9.25 -9.74 25.27
N ASN A 47 -9.03 -8.75 24.39
CA ASN A 47 -8.35 -7.48 24.70
C ASN A 47 -6.95 -7.72 25.31
N PHE A 48 -6.19 -8.65 24.71
CA PHE A 48 -4.87 -9.10 25.19
C PHE A 48 -4.85 -9.47 26.68
N TYR A 49 -5.92 -10.12 27.14
CA TYR A 49 -6.11 -10.54 28.53
C TYR A 49 -6.05 -9.39 29.55
N GLY A 50 -6.45 -8.18 29.12
CA GLY A 50 -6.53 -6.98 29.94
C GLY A 50 -5.20 -6.21 30.08
N HIS A 51 -4.23 -6.46 29.20
CA HIS A 51 -3.09 -5.57 29.03
C HIS A 51 -3.46 -4.37 28.17
N TYR A 52 -2.75 -3.26 28.38
CA TYR A 52 -2.92 -2.10 27.52
C TYR A 52 -2.42 -2.39 26.10
N PHE A 53 -3.12 -1.87 25.09
CA PHE A 53 -2.70 -1.98 23.71
C PHE A 53 -2.91 -0.68 22.92
N VAL A 54 -2.13 -0.54 21.86
CA VAL A 54 -2.23 0.52 20.86
C VAL A 54 -2.70 -0.12 19.57
N TRP A 55 -3.80 0.40 19.01
CA TRP A 55 -4.32 -0.05 17.72
C TRP A 55 -3.46 0.55 16.60
N CYS A 56 -2.78 -0.27 15.80
CA CYS A 56 -1.83 0.22 14.81
C CYS A 56 -2.32 0.01 13.37
N LEU A 57 -2.10 1.04 12.54
CA LEU A 57 -2.21 0.99 11.09
C LEU A 57 -0.85 0.58 10.50
N LEU A 58 -0.75 -0.64 9.99
CA LEU A 58 0.47 -1.09 9.29
C LEU A 58 0.48 -0.62 7.84
N GLN A 59 -0.61 -0.83 7.09
CA GLN A 59 -0.85 -0.40 5.69
C GLN A 59 0.18 -0.84 4.63
N ASN A 60 1.47 -0.53 4.80
CA ASN A 60 2.58 -0.73 3.89
C ASN A 60 3.58 -1.78 4.41
N PHE A 61 4.04 -2.61 3.48
CA PHE A 61 5.17 -3.53 3.66
C PHE A 61 6.26 -3.18 2.63
N GLY A 62 7.52 -3.23 3.04
CA GLY A 62 8.69 -3.06 2.18
C GLY A 62 8.85 -1.69 1.51
N GLY A 63 8.02 -0.70 1.84
CA GLY A 63 8.04 0.61 1.16
C GLY A 63 7.41 0.59 -0.24
N ASN A 64 6.65 -0.45 -0.59
CA ASN A 64 6.04 -0.58 -1.93
C ASN A 64 5.08 0.58 -2.22
N THR A 65 5.11 1.11 -3.44
CA THR A 65 4.37 2.33 -3.83
C THR A 65 2.96 2.06 -4.37
N GLN A 66 2.43 0.86 -4.18
CA GLN A 66 1.09 0.49 -4.65
C GLN A 66 -0.01 1.40 -4.08
N MET A 67 -0.85 2.00 -4.94
CA MET A 67 -1.96 2.83 -4.46
C MET A 67 -3.03 1.97 -3.77
N ARG A 68 -3.11 1.88 -2.45
CA ARG A 68 -4.05 0.97 -1.76
C ARG A 68 -4.52 1.47 -0.40
N GLY A 69 -5.76 1.10 -0.07
CA GLY A 69 -6.32 1.21 1.27
C GLY A 69 -7.80 0.82 1.29
N ASN A 70 -8.40 0.90 2.48
CA ASN A 70 -9.85 0.85 2.63
C ASN A 70 -10.26 1.81 3.75
N LEU A 71 -10.64 3.04 3.39
CA LEU A 71 -10.96 4.07 4.38
C LEU A 71 -12.20 3.70 5.20
N GLY A 72 -13.21 3.09 4.56
CA GLY A 72 -14.42 2.64 5.25
C GLY A 72 -14.16 1.53 6.26
N LYS A 73 -13.39 0.51 5.89
CA LYS A 73 -13.01 -0.58 6.81
C LYS A 73 -12.09 -0.08 7.91
N LEU A 74 -11.13 0.78 7.57
CA LEU A 74 -10.23 1.43 8.52
C LEU A 74 -11.04 2.17 9.60
N HIS A 75 -12.01 2.97 9.17
CA HIS A 75 -12.95 3.64 10.05
C HIS A 75 -13.65 2.66 10.99
N GLN A 76 -14.36 1.69 10.41
CA GLN A 76 -15.18 0.75 11.18
C GLN A 76 -14.33 -0.04 12.19
N ASN A 77 -13.14 -0.49 11.78
CA ASN A 77 -12.24 -1.26 12.63
C ASN A 77 -11.73 -0.45 13.80
N TYR A 78 -11.31 0.80 13.58
CA TYR A 78 -10.82 1.64 14.67
C TYR A 78 -11.96 2.08 15.60
N ARG A 79 -13.13 2.47 15.08
CA ARG A 79 -14.31 2.75 15.91
C ARG A 79 -14.71 1.55 16.78
N SER A 80 -14.63 0.34 16.22
CA SER A 80 -14.85 -0.89 16.97
C SER A 80 -13.82 -1.13 18.08
N ALA A 81 -12.60 -0.64 17.92
CA ALA A 81 -11.54 -0.78 18.94
C ALA A 81 -11.74 0.20 20.10
N LEU A 82 -12.32 1.38 19.86
CA LEU A 82 -12.66 2.34 20.91
C LEU A 82 -13.60 1.77 21.96
N ALA A 83 -14.43 0.77 21.62
CA ALA A 83 -15.27 0.06 22.58
C ALA A 83 -14.49 -0.75 23.64
N SER A 84 -13.19 -0.95 23.46
CA SER A 84 -12.30 -1.61 24.43
C SER A 84 -11.69 -0.59 25.42
N GLU A 85 -12.51 0.33 25.95
CA GLU A 85 -12.10 1.55 26.69
C GLU A 85 -11.06 1.30 27.79
N ASP A 86 -11.17 0.21 28.55
CA ASP A 86 -10.27 -0.10 29.67
C ASP A 86 -8.85 -0.55 29.25
N SER A 87 -8.66 -0.88 27.97
CA SER A 87 -7.44 -1.55 27.48
C SER A 87 -6.83 -0.88 26.25
N LEU A 88 -7.62 -0.21 25.41
CA LEU A 88 -7.09 0.59 24.31
C LEU A 88 -6.56 1.92 24.87
N VAL A 89 -5.27 2.16 24.70
CA VAL A 89 -4.61 3.38 25.22
C VAL A 89 -4.04 4.29 24.13
N GLY A 90 -4.26 3.96 22.85
CA GLY A 90 -3.86 4.84 21.76
C GLY A 90 -3.97 4.24 20.37
N MET A 91 -3.57 5.07 19.40
CA MET A 91 -3.47 4.75 17.98
C MET A 91 -2.02 4.87 17.53
N GLY A 92 -1.57 3.97 16.66
CA GLY A 92 -0.22 3.94 16.11
C GLY A 92 -0.19 3.89 14.58
N LEU A 93 0.86 4.47 14.01
CA LEU A 93 1.26 4.29 12.61
C LEU A 93 2.53 3.44 12.59
N THR A 94 2.48 2.27 11.95
CA THR A 94 3.55 1.26 12.04
C THR A 94 4.04 0.79 10.68
N MET A 95 3.81 1.59 9.64
CA MET A 95 4.22 1.30 8.26
C MET A 95 5.71 0.99 8.13
N GLU A 96 6.07 -0.03 7.35
CA GLU A 96 7.48 -0.35 7.06
C GLU A 96 8.16 0.71 6.18
N GLY A 97 7.40 1.38 5.32
CA GLY A 97 7.82 2.57 4.57
C GLY A 97 6.69 3.61 4.46
N ILE A 98 7.06 4.89 4.34
CA ILE A 98 6.14 6.03 4.57
C ILE A 98 5.87 6.91 3.33
N ASN A 99 6.57 6.71 2.22
CA ASN A 99 6.52 7.62 1.06
C ASN A 99 5.42 7.25 0.06
N GLN A 100 4.22 6.89 0.53
CA GLN A 100 3.10 6.45 -0.31
C GLN A 100 1.76 6.59 0.41
N ASN A 101 0.65 6.59 -0.34
CA ASN A 101 -0.73 6.55 0.18
C ASN A 101 -1.04 7.52 1.33
N TYR A 102 -0.54 8.75 1.25
CA TYR A 102 -0.67 9.78 2.30
C TYR A 102 -2.11 9.99 2.79
N VAL A 103 -3.09 9.82 1.90
CA VAL A 103 -4.51 9.92 2.22
C VAL A 103 -4.96 8.91 3.29
N VAL A 104 -4.39 7.71 3.33
CA VAL A 104 -4.76 6.69 4.33
C VAL A 104 -4.20 7.07 5.69
N TYR A 105 -2.97 7.61 5.74
CA TYR A 105 -2.33 8.05 6.98
C TYR A 105 -3.03 9.28 7.55
N GLN A 106 -3.32 10.27 6.71
CA GLN A 106 -4.05 11.46 7.15
C GLN A 106 -5.43 11.09 7.67
N TYR A 107 -6.14 10.18 6.97
CA TYR A 107 -7.45 9.71 7.43
C TYR A 107 -7.37 9.07 8.81
N MET A 108 -6.37 8.23 9.06
CA MET A 108 -6.19 7.58 10.36
C MET A 108 -5.90 8.58 11.48
N ILE A 109 -5.06 9.59 11.20
CA ILE A 109 -4.77 10.66 12.16
C ILE A 109 -6.05 11.44 12.47
N ASP A 110 -6.77 11.91 11.45
CA ASP A 110 -8.02 12.67 11.64
C ASP A 110 -9.08 11.85 12.39
N LEU A 111 -9.17 10.54 12.09
CA LEU A 111 -10.08 9.63 12.78
C LEU A 111 -9.72 9.48 14.26
N ALA A 112 -8.43 9.40 14.60
CA ALA A 112 -7.97 9.28 15.99
C ALA A 112 -8.25 10.52 16.83
N TRP A 113 -8.26 11.71 16.20
CA TRP A 113 -8.60 12.99 16.84
C TRP A 113 -10.09 13.33 16.79
N SER A 114 -10.92 12.51 16.15
CA SER A 114 -12.35 12.75 16.01
C SER A 114 -13.16 11.92 17.00
N GLU A 115 -13.95 12.57 17.83
CA GLU A 115 -14.93 11.90 18.69
C GLU A 115 -16.12 11.35 17.87
N GLN A 116 -16.41 11.93 16.71
CA GLN A 116 -17.58 11.63 15.89
C GLN A 116 -17.22 10.80 14.67
N GLU A 117 -18.20 10.07 14.13
CA GLU A 117 -18.09 9.36 12.85
C GLU A 117 -17.56 10.30 11.74
N LEU A 118 -16.47 9.88 11.09
CA LEU A 118 -15.85 10.58 9.95
C LEU A 118 -16.15 9.88 8.61
N ASP A 119 -17.23 10.24 7.90
CA ASP A 119 -17.55 9.61 6.60
C ASP A 119 -16.40 9.83 5.59
N PRO A 120 -15.79 8.75 5.05
CA PRO A 120 -14.71 8.85 4.07
C PRO A 120 -15.04 9.67 2.81
N ARG A 121 -16.28 9.65 2.32
CA ARG A 121 -16.66 10.27 1.04
C ARG A 121 -16.59 11.81 1.05
N PRO A 122 -17.25 12.51 1.98
CA PRO A 122 -17.06 13.96 2.11
C PRO A 122 -15.64 14.29 2.56
N TRP A 123 -15.04 13.46 3.43
CA TRP A 123 -13.69 13.71 3.93
C TRP A 123 -12.64 13.71 2.81
N ILE A 124 -12.65 12.74 1.90
CA ILE A 124 -11.62 12.65 0.85
C ILE A 124 -11.67 13.83 -0.13
N SER A 125 -12.87 14.38 -0.33
CA SER A 125 -13.08 15.57 -1.16
C SER A 125 -12.48 16.82 -0.49
N ASN A 126 -12.64 16.94 0.83
CA ASN A 126 -12.06 18.02 1.62
C ASN A 126 -10.53 17.86 1.75
N TYR A 127 -10.04 16.63 1.91
CA TYR A 127 -8.62 16.31 1.90
C TYR A 127 -7.95 16.80 0.61
N ALA A 128 -8.56 16.50 -0.55
CA ALA A 128 -8.06 16.97 -1.84
C ALA A 128 -7.99 18.50 -1.92
N ALA A 129 -9.06 19.18 -1.46
CA ALA A 129 -9.13 20.63 -1.50
C ALA A 129 -8.05 21.29 -0.63
N ALA A 130 -7.86 20.77 0.60
CA ALA A 130 -6.82 21.23 1.51
C ALA A 130 -5.41 20.95 0.94
N ARG A 131 -5.19 19.76 0.38
CA ARG A 131 -3.92 19.34 -0.20
C ARG A 131 -3.51 20.21 -1.40
N TYR A 132 -4.46 20.63 -2.22
CA TYR A 132 -4.17 21.40 -3.44
C TYR A 132 -4.34 22.91 -3.27
N GLY A 133 -4.94 23.37 -2.16
CA GLY A 133 -5.24 24.78 -1.92
C GLY A 133 -6.32 25.35 -2.85
N SER A 134 -7.10 24.48 -3.50
CA SER A 134 -8.19 24.86 -4.41
C SER A 134 -9.23 23.74 -4.46
N GLN A 135 -10.42 24.03 -4.98
CA GLN A 135 -11.46 23.02 -5.15
C GLN A 135 -12.10 23.16 -6.53
N SER A 136 -12.43 22.04 -7.17
CA SER A 136 -13.24 22.04 -8.39
C SER A 136 -14.11 20.78 -8.47
N PRO A 137 -15.22 20.81 -9.23
CA PRO A 137 -16.04 19.61 -9.44
C PRO A 137 -15.26 18.42 -9.98
N LEU A 138 -14.25 18.67 -10.82
CA LEU A 138 -13.39 17.63 -11.36
C LEU A 138 -12.45 17.04 -10.30
N GLN A 139 -11.93 17.85 -9.36
CA GLN A 139 -11.13 17.36 -8.23
C GLN A 139 -11.97 16.45 -7.33
N THR A 140 -13.18 16.90 -6.96
CA THR A 140 -14.13 16.11 -6.17
C THR A 140 -14.47 14.79 -6.87
N LEU A 141 -14.74 14.82 -8.18
CA LEU A 141 -15.01 13.61 -8.96
C LEU A 141 -13.80 12.66 -8.97
N ALA A 142 -12.60 13.17 -9.24
CA ALA A 142 -11.39 12.36 -9.34
C ALA A 142 -11.03 11.67 -8.02
N TRP A 143 -11.12 12.38 -6.90
CA TRP A 143 -10.84 11.81 -5.58
C TRP A 143 -11.94 10.86 -5.10
N ASN A 144 -13.21 11.11 -5.43
CA ASN A 144 -14.27 10.12 -5.16
C ASN A 144 -14.08 8.84 -6.01
N LEU A 145 -13.57 8.96 -7.25
CA LEU A 145 -13.18 7.79 -8.04
C LEU A 145 -12.03 7.02 -7.39
N LEU A 146 -11.00 7.70 -6.88
CA LEU A 146 -9.91 7.06 -6.12
C LEU A 146 -10.46 6.34 -4.88
N HIS A 147 -11.40 6.97 -4.17
CA HIS A 147 -12.07 6.37 -3.03
C HIS A 147 -12.78 5.07 -3.44
N SER A 148 -13.68 5.12 -4.42
CA SER A 148 -14.46 3.96 -4.87
C SER A 148 -13.65 2.87 -5.57
N THR A 149 -12.36 3.09 -5.81
CA THR A 149 -11.46 2.15 -6.48
C THR A 149 -10.35 1.72 -5.51
N PHE A 150 -9.21 2.41 -5.54
CA PHE A 150 -8.00 2.06 -4.81
C PHE A 150 -8.11 2.15 -3.29
N TYR A 151 -9.03 2.97 -2.76
CA TYR A 151 -9.22 3.17 -1.31
C TYR A 151 -10.51 2.57 -0.75
N THR A 152 -11.10 1.60 -1.45
CA THR A 152 -12.18 0.71 -0.96
C THR A 152 -11.84 -0.75 -1.29
N GLN A 153 -10.63 -1.19 -0.93
CA GLN A 153 -10.19 -2.57 -1.18
C GLN A 153 -11.03 -3.59 -0.43
N VAL A 154 -11.51 -4.63 -1.11
CA VAL A 154 -12.29 -5.72 -0.51
C VAL A 154 -11.37 -6.78 0.12
N ASP A 155 -11.85 -7.43 1.18
CA ASP A 155 -11.20 -8.64 1.70
C ASP A 155 -11.51 -9.82 0.77
N PHE A 156 -10.54 -10.19 -0.06
CA PHE A 156 -10.70 -11.22 -1.09
C PHE A 156 -11.05 -12.62 -0.58
N LYS A 157 -10.88 -12.92 0.72
CA LYS A 157 -11.25 -14.22 1.31
C LYS A 157 -12.76 -14.53 1.25
N ASN A 158 -13.63 -13.55 1.05
CA ASN A 158 -15.08 -13.74 1.22
C ASN A 158 -15.95 -13.49 -0.03
N HIS A 159 -15.41 -13.09 -1.19
CA HIS A 159 -16.23 -12.45 -2.24
C HIS A 159 -16.02 -12.89 -3.71
N LEU A 160 -15.51 -14.10 -3.99
CA LEU A 160 -15.59 -14.66 -5.35
C LEU A 160 -16.34 -16.00 -5.39
N PRO A 161 -17.30 -16.20 -6.33
CA PRO A 161 -17.97 -17.49 -6.55
C PRO A 161 -17.09 -18.53 -7.28
N PHE A 162 -15.81 -18.23 -7.50
CA PHE A 162 -14.83 -19.11 -8.17
C PHE A 162 -13.48 -19.11 -7.43
N ALA A 163 -13.50 -19.17 -6.10
CA ALA A 163 -12.30 -19.50 -5.33
C ALA A 163 -11.99 -20.99 -5.55
N TYR A 164 -10.94 -21.30 -6.32
CA TYR A 164 -10.31 -22.60 -6.25
C TYR A 164 -9.62 -22.69 -4.89
N ASP A 165 -10.01 -23.67 -4.10
CA ASP A 165 -9.23 -24.18 -2.97
C ASP A 165 -7.85 -24.56 -3.49
N ASP A 166 -6.86 -23.72 -3.22
CA ASP A 166 -5.49 -24.20 -3.01
C ASP A 166 -4.74 -23.16 -2.17
N ASP A 167 -4.35 -23.62 -0.99
CA ASP A 167 -3.44 -23.02 -0.02
C ASP A 167 -4.02 -22.02 1.01
N GLU A 168 -4.47 -22.58 2.15
CA GLU A 168 -4.88 -21.83 3.35
C GLU A 168 -3.77 -20.94 3.96
N SER A 169 -2.52 -21.06 3.49
CA SER A 169 -1.36 -20.37 4.04
C SER A 169 -0.93 -19.11 3.29
N SER A 170 -1.47 -18.86 2.10
CA SER A 170 -1.01 -17.76 1.24
C SER A 170 -1.98 -16.58 1.30
N GLU A 171 -1.45 -15.42 1.72
CA GLU A 171 -2.11 -14.13 1.53
C GLU A 171 -2.11 -13.74 0.04
N HIS A 172 -2.77 -14.52 -0.82
CA HIS A 172 -3.05 -14.16 -2.21
C HIS A 172 -4.16 -13.11 -2.27
N ASP A 173 -3.82 -11.91 -1.79
CA ASP A 173 -4.49 -10.68 -2.22
C ASP A 173 -4.15 -10.54 -3.71
N GLU A 174 -5.14 -10.64 -4.62
CA GLU A 174 -4.91 -10.68 -6.08
C GLU A 174 -4.10 -9.48 -6.60
N ARG A 175 -3.94 -8.44 -5.77
CA ARG A 175 -3.04 -7.30 -6.03
C ARG A 175 -1.55 -7.55 -5.77
N ARG A 176 -1.16 -8.76 -5.34
CA ARG A 176 0.25 -9.20 -5.26
C ARG A 176 0.83 -9.65 -6.60
N GLU A 177 0.03 -9.70 -7.67
CA GLU A 177 0.49 -10.08 -9.02
C GLU A 177 0.68 -8.87 -9.94
N ILE A 178 1.20 -7.78 -9.41
CA ILE A 178 1.49 -6.59 -10.19
C ILE A 178 2.97 -6.53 -10.53
N PHE A 179 3.25 -6.46 -11.83
CA PHE A 179 4.59 -6.43 -12.42
C PHE A 179 5.55 -5.39 -11.78
N LEU A 180 5.05 -4.22 -11.36
CA LEU A 180 5.87 -3.14 -10.80
C LEU A 180 6.11 -3.26 -9.28
N TYR A 181 5.28 -4.00 -8.54
CA TYR A 181 5.32 -4.03 -7.08
C TYR A 181 5.83 -5.34 -6.51
N PHE A 182 5.88 -6.38 -7.32
CA PHE A 182 6.39 -7.70 -6.97
C PHE A 182 7.46 -8.12 -7.95
N ARG A 183 8.24 -9.14 -7.57
CA ARG A 183 9.26 -9.75 -8.44
C ARG A 183 8.70 -9.91 -9.86
N PRO A 184 9.23 -9.17 -10.85
CA PRO A 184 8.62 -9.10 -12.17
C PRO A 184 8.53 -10.48 -12.80
N LYS A 185 7.32 -10.87 -13.21
CA LYS A 185 7.07 -12.11 -13.96
C LYS A 185 6.15 -11.80 -15.12
N PHE A 186 6.57 -12.15 -16.34
CA PHE A 186 5.74 -11.91 -17.53
C PHE A 186 4.42 -12.70 -17.52
N SER A 187 4.26 -13.73 -16.69
CA SER A 187 3.02 -14.49 -16.54
C SER A 187 1.98 -13.82 -15.64
N GLN A 188 2.33 -12.74 -14.93
CA GLN A 188 1.42 -12.05 -14.02
C GLN A 188 0.28 -11.37 -14.76
N ARG A 189 -0.94 -11.46 -14.21
CA ARG A 189 -2.11 -10.75 -14.71
C ARG A 189 -2.62 -9.81 -13.63
N ILE A 190 -2.74 -8.54 -13.98
CA ILE A 190 -3.31 -7.54 -13.07
C ILE A 190 -4.82 -7.76 -12.98
N ARG A 191 -5.32 -7.92 -11.75
CA ARG A 191 -6.75 -7.94 -11.45
C ARG A 191 -7.07 -6.86 -10.43
N TYR A 192 -8.15 -6.12 -10.69
CA TYR A 192 -8.72 -5.15 -9.76
C TYR A 192 -10.10 -5.63 -9.31
N TRP A 193 -10.47 -5.34 -8.07
CA TRP A 193 -11.81 -5.58 -7.52
C TRP A 193 -12.87 -4.58 -8.01
N PHE A 194 -12.51 -3.76 -9.00
CA PHE A 194 -13.37 -2.76 -9.61
C PHE A 194 -13.14 -2.74 -11.13
N PRO A 195 -14.10 -2.23 -11.93
CA PRO A 195 -14.01 -2.26 -13.38
C PRO A 195 -12.81 -1.49 -13.94
N GLU A 196 -12.04 -2.12 -14.83
CA GLU A 196 -10.89 -1.51 -15.54
C GLU A 196 -11.19 -0.15 -16.20
N PRO A 197 -12.38 0.10 -16.81
CA PRO A 197 -12.70 1.41 -17.37
C PRO A 197 -12.64 2.59 -16.37
N LEU A 198 -12.73 2.31 -15.06
CA LEU A 198 -12.56 3.36 -14.04
C LEU A 198 -11.13 3.89 -13.98
N ILE A 199 -10.13 3.09 -14.35
CA ILE A 199 -8.72 3.51 -14.37
C ILE A 199 -8.45 4.43 -15.55
N GLU A 200 -9.04 4.14 -16.72
CA GLU A 200 -9.01 5.09 -17.83
C GLU A 200 -9.69 6.41 -17.47
N LYS A 201 -10.82 6.35 -16.76
CA LYS A 201 -11.53 7.55 -16.28
C LYS A 201 -10.67 8.35 -15.31
N LEU A 202 -9.99 7.68 -14.38
CA LEU A 202 -9.03 8.30 -13.46
C LEU A 202 -7.88 8.99 -14.22
N GLY A 203 -7.23 8.28 -15.16
CA GLY A 203 -6.15 8.84 -15.97
C GLY A 203 -6.59 10.07 -16.77
N LYS A 204 -7.79 10.04 -17.36
CA LYS A 204 -8.38 11.19 -18.06
C LYS A 204 -8.64 12.36 -17.09
N SER A 205 -9.23 12.10 -15.92
CA SER A 205 -9.50 13.12 -14.91
C SER A 205 -8.22 13.78 -14.40
N PHE A 206 -7.20 13.00 -14.05
CA PHE A 206 -5.91 13.53 -13.57
C PHE A 206 -5.13 14.26 -14.67
N SER A 207 -5.20 13.80 -15.93
CA SER A 207 -4.60 14.53 -17.07
C SER A 207 -5.25 15.88 -17.32
N LEU A 208 -6.57 16.00 -17.13
CA LEU A 208 -7.26 17.29 -17.21
C LEU A 208 -6.90 18.20 -16.03
N LEU A 209 -6.85 17.65 -14.81
CA LEU A 209 -6.43 18.40 -13.62
C LEU A 209 -4.98 18.90 -13.73
N ASN A 210 -4.09 18.15 -14.39
CA ASN A 210 -2.70 18.55 -14.58
C ASN A 210 -2.56 19.87 -15.37
N ARG A 211 -3.56 20.25 -16.19
CA ARG A 211 -3.57 21.53 -16.90
C ARG A 211 -3.70 22.74 -15.97
N THR A 212 -4.29 22.57 -14.79
CA THR A 212 -4.50 23.64 -13.81
C THR A 212 -3.69 23.46 -12.54
N LEU A 213 -3.43 22.22 -12.12
CA LEU A 213 -2.73 21.87 -10.89
C LEU A 213 -1.27 21.43 -11.10
N GLY A 214 -0.77 21.38 -12.34
CA GLY A 214 0.59 20.88 -12.63
C GLY A 214 1.74 21.65 -11.97
N ALA A 215 1.51 22.87 -11.49
CA ALA A 215 2.51 23.61 -10.69
C ALA A 215 2.50 23.23 -9.20
N ASN A 216 1.44 22.59 -8.70
CA ASN A 216 1.33 22.17 -7.31
C ASN A 216 2.13 20.87 -7.08
N LYS A 217 3.12 20.93 -6.18
CA LYS A 217 4.02 19.79 -5.88
C LYS A 217 3.28 18.57 -5.34
N LEU A 218 2.26 18.76 -4.50
CA LEU A 218 1.48 17.66 -3.93
C LEU A 218 0.58 17.00 -4.97
N PHE A 219 0.01 17.80 -5.89
CA PHE A 219 -0.71 17.27 -7.04
C PHE A 219 0.21 16.45 -7.96
N ARG A 220 1.46 16.88 -8.18
CA ARG A 220 2.41 16.13 -9.02
C ARG A 220 2.69 14.73 -8.47
N ILE A 221 2.77 14.57 -7.15
CA ILE A 221 2.91 13.26 -6.49
C ILE A 221 1.68 12.40 -6.78
N ASP A 222 0.47 12.93 -6.55
CA ASP A 222 -0.75 12.16 -6.77
C ASP A 222 -0.98 11.85 -8.26
N TYR A 223 -0.57 12.75 -9.15
CA TYR A 223 -0.56 12.54 -10.59
C TYR A 223 0.37 11.39 -10.98
N ALA A 224 1.60 11.38 -10.45
CA ALA A 224 2.56 10.30 -10.68
C ALA A 224 2.00 8.95 -10.23
N ASP A 225 1.41 8.89 -9.02
CA ASP A 225 0.78 7.68 -8.49
C ASP A 225 -0.36 7.16 -9.38
N VAL A 226 -1.24 8.05 -9.83
CA VAL A 226 -2.35 7.66 -10.72
C VAL A 226 -1.85 7.23 -12.09
N MET A 227 -0.91 7.95 -12.67
CA MET A 227 -0.35 7.61 -13.98
C MET A 227 0.43 6.28 -13.91
N ARG A 228 1.09 5.97 -12.80
CA ARG A 228 1.72 4.66 -12.56
C ARG A 228 0.69 3.54 -12.68
N GLU A 229 -0.45 3.63 -11.99
CA GLU A 229 -1.49 2.59 -12.10
C GLU A 229 -2.11 2.49 -13.51
N VAL A 230 -2.28 3.62 -14.22
CA VAL A 230 -2.74 3.63 -15.63
C VAL A 230 -1.75 2.92 -16.55
N ILE A 231 -0.46 3.28 -16.46
CA ILE A 231 0.59 2.71 -17.30
C ILE A 231 0.77 1.22 -16.99
N GLN A 232 0.63 0.82 -15.73
CA GLN A 232 0.77 -0.55 -15.30
C GLN A 232 -0.24 -1.51 -15.95
N ILE A 233 -1.50 -1.08 -16.13
CA ILE A 233 -2.49 -1.85 -16.90
C ILE A 233 -2.09 -1.97 -18.36
N GLN A 234 -1.65 -0.86 -18.94
CA GLN A 234 -1.19 -0.86 -20.33
C GLN A 234 0.01 -1.80 -20.50
N LEU A 235 0.95 -1.82 -19.55
CA LEU A 235 2.07 -2.77 -19.52
C LEU A 235 1.56 -4.21 -19.49
N SER A 236 0.62 -4.55 -18.62
CA SER A 236 0.01 -5.88 -18.56
C SER A 236 -0.60 -6.31 -19.91
N GLN A 237 -1.31 -5.41 -20.58
CA GLN A 237 -1.87 -5.68 -21.91
C GLN A 237 -0.77 -5.86 -22.97
N ARG A 238 0.32 -5.07 -22.93
CA ARG A 238 1.43 -5.17 -23.88
C ARG A 238 2.32 -6.40 -23.65
N ILE A 239 2.50 -6.84 -22.41
CA ILE A 239 3.15 -8.11 -22.07
C ILE A 239 2.37 -9.26 -22.71
N GLN A 240 1.05 -9.31 -22.51
CA GLN A 240 0.20 -10.34 -23.11
C GLN A 240 0.24 -10.30 -24.65
N TYR A 241 0.25 -9.10 -25.24
CA TYR A 241 0.38 -8.94 -26.68
C TYR A 241 1.73 -9.48 -27.20
N ALA A 242 2.84 -9.18 -26.53
CA ALA A 242 4.16 -9.70 -26.87
C ALA A 242 4.24 -11.23 -26.74
N GLN A 243 3.65 -11.79 -25.68
CA GLN A 243 3.55 -13.24 -25.46
C GLN A 243 2.76 -13.93 -26.56
N ASN A 244 1.63 -13.36 -26.98
CA ASN A 244 0.85 -13.90 -28.10
C ASN A 244 1.69 -13.91 -29.40
N GLY A 245 2.47 -12.86 -29.65
CA GLY A 245 3.42 -12.84 -30.76
C GLY A 245 4.45 -13.97 -30.69
N TYR A 246 4.99 -14.23 -29.49
CA TYR A 246 5.91 -15.35 -29.27
C TYR A 246 5.23 -16.71 -29.54
N PHE A 247 4.06 -16.97 -28.95
CA PHE A 247 3.36 -18.24 -29.12
C PHE A 247 2.94 -18.51 -30.56
N LEU A 248 2.57 -17.47 -31.31
CA LEU A 248 2.22 -17.54 -32.72
C LEU A 248 3.46 -17.53 -33.65
N SER A 249 4.67 -17.41 -33.11
CA SER A 249 5.91 -17.19 -33.86
C SER A 249 5.86 -15.95 -34.78
N ASP A 250 5.00 -14.96 -34.46
CA ASP A 250 4.89 -13.71 -35.19
C ASP A 250 5.87 -12.66 -34.63
N ARG A 251 7.01 -12.53 -35.31
CA ARG A 251 8.05 -11.55 -34.97
C ARG A 251 7.58 -10.10 -35.02
N ARG A 252 6.56 -9.77 -35.83
CA ARG A 252 6.05 -8.39 -35.96
C ARG A 252 5.29 -8.01 -34.70
N ILE A 253 4.37 -8.88 -34.26
CA ILE A 253 3.60 -8.71 -33.03
C ILE A 253 4.55 -8.64 -31.82
N MET A 254 5.49 -9.58 -31.72
CA MET A 254 6.45 -9.61 -30.62
C MET A 254 7.28 -8.32 -30.55
N LYS A 255 7.86 -7.86 -31.67
CA LYS A 255 8.65 -6.62 -31.71
C LYS A 255 7.81 -5.40 -31.36
N LYS A 256 6.57 -5.31 -31.85
CA LYS A 256 5.67 -4.21 -31.53
C LYS A 256 5.31 -4.18 -30.05
N GLY A 257 5.03 -5.34 -29.45
CA GLY A 257 4.79 -5.45 -28.01
C GLY A 257 5.97 -4.98 -27.17
N CYS A 258 7.20 -5.38 -27.53
CA CYS A 258 8.41 -4.92 -26.83
C CYS A 258 8.62 -3.41 -26.96
N ALA A 259 8.50 -2.84 -28.16
CA ALA A 259 8.64 -1.41 -28.37
C ALA A 259 7.57 -0.60 -27.61
N ASP A 260 6.34 -1.11 -27.52
CA ASP A 260 5.29 -0.48 -26.72
C ASP A 260 5.61 -0.53 -25.23
N MET A 261 6.16 -1.63 -24.73
CA MET A 261 6.61 -1.72 -23.33
C MET A 261 7.74 -0.74 -23.03
N GLU A 262 8.74 -0.60 -23.90
CA GLU A 262 9.82 0.38 -23.75
C GLU A 262 9.27 1.81 -23.63
N ASN A 263 8.32 2.19 -24.49
CA ASN A 263 7.65 3.49 -24.40
C ASN A 263 6.91 3.67 -23.08
N LEU A 264 6.23 2.64 -22.59
CA LEU A 264 5.52 2.70 -21.30
C LEU A 264 6.49 2.81 -20.12
N PHE A 265 7.65 2.15 -20.16
CA PHE A 265 8.69 2.33 -19.14
C PHE A 265 9.27 3.75 -19.16
N MET A 266 9.50 4.33 -20.33
CA MET A 266 9.89 5.73 -20.43
C MET A 266 8.82 6.67 -19.89
N MET A 267 7.53 6.38 -20.12
CA MET A 267 6.43 7.15 -19.54
C MET A 267 6.36 7.03 -18.03
N LEU A 268 6.67 5.86 -17.44
CA LEU A 268 6.77 5.73 -15.98
C LEU A 268 7.86 6.64 -15.44
N ASP A 269 9.06 6.56 -16.01
CA ASP A 269 10.21 7.38 -15.63
C ASP A 269 9.92 8.88 -15.72
N GLN A 270 9.26 9.33 -16.80
CA GLN A 270 8.88 10.73 -17.00
C GLN A 270 7.84 11.25 -15.98
N ASN A 271 6.99 10.37 -15.46
CA ASN A 271 5.97 10.75 -14.47
C ASN A 271 6.46 10.59 -13.04
N GLU A 272 7.56 9.87 -12.81
CA GLU A 272 8.06 9.56 -11.49
C GLU A 272 8.58 10.84 -10.79
N VAL A 273 8.27 10.95 -9.50
CA VAL A 273 8.66 12.08 -8.65
C VAL A 273 9.76 11.70 -7.67
N HIS A 274 10.06 10.40 -7.56
CA HIS A 274 11.10 9.85 -6.71
C HIS A 274 12.34 9.44 -7.52
N ASP A 275 13.50 9.95 -7.14
CA ASP A 275 14.77 9.64 -7.82
C ASP A 275 15.59 8.64 -6.99
N LEU A 276 15.91 7.48 -7.60
CA LEU A 276 16.79 6.48 -7.01
C LEU A 276 18.20 7.05 -6.72
N SER A 277 18.65 8.00 -7.52
CA SER A 277 19.93 8.69 -7.34
C SER A 277 19.95 9.44 -6.02
N GLU A 278 18.85 10.08 -5.63
CA GLU A 278 18.74 10.78 -4.35
C GLU A 278 18.85 9.80 -3.16
N TRP A 279 18.20 8.63 -3.26
CA TRP A 279 18.33 7.56 -2.26
C TRP A 279 19.78 7.08 -2.10
N ILE A 280 20.45 6.81 -3.22
CA ILE A 280 21.86 6.38 -3.24
C ILE A 280 22.77 7.47 -2.68
N LEU A 281 22.59 8.73 -3.09
CA LEU A 281 23.40 9.85 -2.62
C LEU A 281 23.26 10.04 -1.11
N LYS A 282 22.04 10.02 -0.57
CA LYS A 282 21.80 10.09 0.88
C LYS A 282 22.49 8.96 1.64
N ALA A 283 22.46 7.73 1.11
CA ALA A 283 23.16 6.60 1.71
C ALA A 283 24.68 6.82 1.76
N ARG A 284 25.29 7.24 0.63
CA ARG A 284 26.72 7.58 0.58
C ARG A 284 27.08 8.73 1.53
N GLU A 285 26.22 9.75 1.61
CA GLU A 285 26.42 10.91 2.47
C GLU A 285 26.37 10.58 3.95
N ALA A 286 25.54 9.61 4.35
CA ALA A 286 25.40 9.13 5.72
C ALA A 286 26.62 8.36 6.24
N ALA A 287 27.45 7.78 5.36
CA ALA A 287 28.60 6.97 5.75
C ALA A 287 29.60 7.72 6.66
N ARG A 288 29.93 7.11 7.81
CA ARG A 288 30.94 7.59 8.77
C ARG A 288 31.72 6.36 9.27
N PRO A 289 33.00 6.18 8.88
CA PRO A 289 33.85 7.07 8.07
C PRO A 289 33.45 7.14 6.59
N LYS A 290 33.91 8.18 5.87
CA LYS A 290 33.59 8.39 4.44
C LYS A 290 34.09 7.27 3.52
N SER A 291 35.08 6.49 3.95
CA SER A 291 35.55 5.30 3.24
C SER A 291 34.48 4.20 3.11
N GLU A 292 33.41 4.25 3.91
CA GLU A 292 32.30 3.29 3.82
C GLU A 292 31.20 3.67 2.83
N ALA A 293 31.32 4.80 2.12
CA ALA A 293 30.29 5.30 1.21
C ALA A 293 29.84 4.25 0.17
N ASP A 294 30.78 3.51 -0.41
CA ASP A 294 30.47 2.46 -1.40
C ASP A 294 29.75 1.27 -0.76
N ASN A 295 30.03 0.95 0.51
CA ASN A 295 29.30 -0.07 1.25
C ASN A 295 27.87 0.37 1.54
N PHE A 296 27.65 1.63 1.92
CA PHE A 296 26.31 2.18 2.15
C PHE A 296 25.49 2.21 0.86
N GLU A 297 26.08 2.59 -0.27
CA GLU A 297 25.44 2.49 -1.57
C GLU A 297 25.04 1.04 -1.91
N ARG A 298 25.96 0.08 -1.71
CA ARG A 298 25.67 -1.34 -1.93
C ARG A 298 24.50 -1.81 -1.06
N GLN A 299 24.47 -1.45 0.22
CA GLN A 299 23.36 -1.80 1.11
C GLN A 299 22.04 -1.15 0.67
N ALA A 300 22.07 0.13 0.30
CA ALA A 300 20.90 0.87 -0.17
C ALA A 300 20.31 0.27 -1.46
N LYS A 301 21.15 -0.18 -2.38
CA LYS A 301 20.72 -0.91 -3.59
C LYS A 301 20.19 -2.30 -3.26
N ASN A 302 20.88 -3.02 -2.37
CA ASN A 302 20.49 -4.38 -2.00
C ASN A 302 19.12 -4.41 -1.31
N GLN A 303 18.84 -3.46 -0.42
CA GLN A 303 17.56 -3.34 0.28
C GLN A 303 16.37 -3.17 -0.67
N LEU A 304 16.58 -2.51 -1.82
CA LEU A 304 15.54 -2.32 -2.84
C LEU A 304 15.43 -3.48 -3.84
N THR A 305 16.37 -4.43 -3.84
CA THR A 305 16.48 -5.44 -4.89
C THR A 305 16.54 -6.86 -4.33
N LEU A 306 17.74 -7.37 -4.03
CA LEU A 306 17.95 -8.78 -3.66
C LEU A 306 17.70 -9.05 -2.17
N TRP A 307 17.64 -7.99 -1.36
CA TRP A 307 17.51 -7.99 0.10
C TRP A 307 18.68 -8.63 0.86
N GLY A 308 19.18 -9.79 0.42
CA GLY A 308 20.42 -10.42 0.83
C GLY A 308 21.35 -10.73 -0.36
N PRO A 309 22.44 -11.49 -0.14
CA PRO A 309 23.46 -11.76 -1.14
C PRO A 309 23.01 -12.66 -2.31
N ASN A 310 21.96 -13.47 -2.14
CA ASN A 310 21.51 -14.44 -3.14
C ASN A 310 20.07 -14.23 -3.62
N GLY A 311 19.44 -13.09 -3.29
CA GLY A 311 18.03 -12.85 -3.62
C GLY A 311 17.08 -13.56 -2.66
N GLU A 312 17.33 -13.42 -1.36
CA GLU A 312 16.63 -14.10 -0.28
C GLU A 312 15.15 -13.68 -0.15
N ILE A 313 14.81 -12.46 -0.59
CA ILE A 313 13.44 -11.91 -0.61
C ILE A 313 13.19 -11.30 -2.00
#